data_AF-A0A0G1DI25-F1
#
_entry.id   AF-A0A0G1DI25-F1
#
_cell.length_a   1.000
_cell.length_b   1.000
_cell.length_c   1.000
_cell.angle_alpha   90.00
_cell.angle_beta   90.00
_cell.angle_gamma   90.00
#
_symmetry.space_group_name_H-M   'P 1'
#
loop_
_entity.id
_entity.type
_entity.pdbx_description
1 polymer ?
#
loop_
_entity_poly.entity_id
_entity_poly.type
_entity_poly.pdbx_seq_one_letter_code
_entity_poly.pdbx_strand_id
1 'polypeptide(L)'
;MKIRSNKAWSTHMPMLIKCVQMSDGPVLEIGSGLFSTSLLHWLCYEKGRKLITYENNLDYFSFAKSFQSRNHRIRFIKDWDEIDTEAKMHWSVVLIDHTPEERRKIDAIRLKDKADYIIIHDTDCESKYGFDEVWPHFKYRYDWRGCRPWTTVVSNFKDVSKIEKPNITK
;
A
#
# COMPACT_ATOMS: atom_id res chain seq x y z
N MET A 1 -2.70 -9.73 22.93
CA MET A 1 -2.19 -9.10 21.70
C MET A 1 -0.97 -9.88 21.22
N LYS A 2 -1.10 -10.67 20.16
CA LYS A 2 0.06 -11.35 19.54
C LYS A 2 0.22 -10.82 18.12
N ILE A 3 0.72 -9.59 18.04
CA ILE A 3 1.24 -9.05 16.80
C ILE A 3 2.40 -9.94 16.36
N ARG A 4 2.37 -10.42 15.12
CA ARG A 4 3.42 -11.26 14.56
C ARG A 4 4.37 -10.40 13.73
N SER A 5 5.56 -10.89 13.45
CA SER A 5 6.43 -10.28 12.45
C SER A 5 7.21 -11.35 11.68
N ASN A 6 7.44 -11.10 10.40
CA ASN A 6 8.33 -11.86 9.55
C ASN A 6 9.01 -10.87 8.59
N LYS A 7 10.30 -11.08 8.30
CA LYS A 7 11.06 -10.25 7.35
C LYS A 7 10.38 -10.17 5.97
N ALA A 8 9.71 -11.24 5.54
CA ALA A 8 8.97 -11.27 4.27
C ALA A 8 7.89 -10.17 4.18
N TRP A 9 7.34 -9.71 5.31
CA TRP A 9 6.26 -8.72 5.34
C TRP A 9 6.74 -7.28 5.17
N SER A 10 8.05 -7.04 5.05
CA SER A 10 8.61 -5.70 4.88
C SER A 10 9.30 -5.50 3.53
N THR A 11 9.16 -6.44 2.60
CA THR A 11 9.85 -6.34 1.31
C THR A 11 9.30 -5.22 0.41
N HIS A 12 8.05 -4.79 0.57
CA HIS A 12 7.50 -3.65 -0.18
C HIS A 12 8.13 -2.30 0.19
N MET A 13 8.83 -2.22 1.32
CA MET A 13 9.30 -0.95 1.91
C MET A 13 10.14 -0.08 0.95
N PRO A 14 11.09 -0.60 0.14
CA PRO A 14 11.85 0.23 -0.79
C PRO A 14 10.96 0.93 -1.83
N MET A 15 9.96 0.22 -2.36
CA MET A 15 9.03 0.79 -3.34
C MET A 15 8.05 1.75 -2.69
N LEU A 16 7.59 1.45 -1.48
CA LEU A 16 6.74 2.35 -0.70
C LEU A 16 7.44 3.69 -0.43
N ILE A 17 8.68 3.64 0.09
CA ILE A 17 9.49 4.85 0.36
C ILE A 17 9.67 5.66 -0.91
N LYS A 18 10.05 5.03 -2.03
CA LYS A 18 10.30 5.73 -3.30
C LYS A 18 9.03 6.41 -3.82
N CYS A 19 7.88 5.75 -3.81
CA CYS A 19 6.62 6.33 -4.27
C CYS A 19 6.14 7.48 -3.36
N VAL A 20 6.34 7.34 -2.05
CA VAL A 20 6.06 8.41 -1.07
C VAL A 20 7.01 9.60 -1.27
N GLN A 21 8.27 9.38 -1.63
CA GLN A 21 9.22 10.46 -1.93
C GLN A 21 8.94 11.17 -3.27
N MET A 22 8.43 10.45 -4.27
CA MET A 22 8.07 10.97 -5.60
C MET A 22 6.71 11.68 -5.64
N SER A 23 6.06 11.88 -4.49
CA SER A 23 4.74 12.50 -4.38
C SER A 23 4.57 13.29 -3.10
N ASP A 24 3.59 14.21 -3.06
CA ASP A 24 3.33 15.06 -1.90
C ASP A 24 1.87 15.06 -1.43
N GLY A 25 0.98 14.33 -2.12
CA GLY A 25 -0.44 14.28 -1.79
C GLY A 25 -0.79 13.33 -0.63
N PRO A 26 -2.08 13.03 -0.43
CA PRO A 26 -2.50 12.14 0.64
C PRO A 26 -2.16 10.68 0.37
N VAL A 27 -2.04 9.89 1.43
CA VAL A 27 -1.68 8.46 1.40
C VAL A 27 -2.79 7.60 2.00
N LEU A 28 -3.05 6.46 1.38
CA LEU A 28 -3.96 5.42 1.85
C LEU A 28 -3.16 4.14 2.12
N GLU A 29 -3.37 3.54 3.28
CA GLU A 29 -2.88 2.21 3.65
C GLU A 29 -4.07 1.27 3.85
N ILE A 30 -4.06 0.13 3.17
CA ILE A 30 -5.07 -0.92 3.27
C ILE A 30 -4.36 -2.16 3.84
N GLY A 31 -4.64 -2.45 5.11
CA GLY A 31 -3.89 -3.42 5.90
C GLY A 31 -2.79 -2.73 6.70
N SER A 32 -2.89 -2.79 8.02
CA SER A 32 -1.92 -2.21 8.94
C SER A 32 -0.91 -3.23 9.44
N GLY A 33 0.30 -2.78 9.75
CA GLY A 33 1.38 -3.65 10.17
C GLY A 33 2.51 -2.90 10.87
N LEU A 34 3.39 -3.63 11.54
CA LEU A 34 4.49 -3.01 12.31
C LEU A 34 5.42 -2.17 11.44
N PHE A 35 5.62 -2.59 10.19
CA PHE A 35 6.60 -2.00 9.30
C PHE A 35 6.01 -0.80 8.54
N SER A 36 5.00 -1.04 7.70
CA SER A 36 4.41 -0.02 6.83
C SER A 36 3.73 1.10 7.61
N THR A 37 2.88 0.78 8.60
CA THR A 37 2.11 1.78 9.34
C THR A 37 3.01 2.73 10.12
N SER A 38 4.03 2.19 10.80
CA SER A 38 5.02 3.00 11.52
C SER A 38 5.80 3.91 10.57
N LEU A 39 6.26 3.38 9.43
CA LEU A 39 6.99 4.16 8.44
C LEU A 39 6.13 5.27 7.82
N LEU A 40 4.94 4.91 7.34
CA LEU A 40 4.02 5.84 6.69
C LEU A 40 3.59 6.94 7.66
N HIS A 41 3.36 6.61 8.93
CA HIS A 41 3.07 7.61 9.94
C HIS A 41 4.15 8.69 9.98
N TRP A 42 5.43 8.31 10.10
CA TRP A 42 6.51 9.28 10.21
C TRP A 42 6.77 10.05 8.92
N LEU A 43 6.77 9.37 7.77
CA LEU A 43 6.93 10.02 6.46
C LEU A 43 5.81 11.02 6.16
N CYS A 44 4.57 10.70 6.55
CA CYS A 44 3.44 11.62 6.37
C CYS A 44 3.42 12.72 7.43
N TYR A 45 3.79 12.41 8.67
CA TYR A 45 3.85 13.38 9.77
C TYR A 45 4.85 14.50 9.45
N GLU A 46 6.07 14.14 9.05
CA GLU A 46 7.14 15.10 8.71
C GLU A 46 6.72 16.07 7.61
N LYS A 47 6.02 15.57 6.57
CA LYS A 47 5.53 16.37 5.44
C LYS A 47 4.15 17.00 5.67
N GLY A 48 3.51 16.79 6.82
CA GLY A 48 2.14 17.25 7.07
C GLY A 48 1.08 16.61 6.15
N ARG A 49 1.35 15.44 5.56
CA ARG A 49 0.46 14.74 4.64
C ARG A 49 -0.65 14.02 5.39
N LYS A 50 -1.85 14.01 4.79
CA LYS A 50 -2.96 13.21 5.28
C LYS A 50 -2.69 11.72 4.98
N LEU A 51 -2.79 10.89 6.00
CA LEU A 51 -2.70 9.43 5.93
C LEU A 51 -3.99 8.83 6.50
N ILE A 52 -4.57 7.87 5.78
CA ILE A 52 -5.65 7.03 6.31
C ILE A 52 -5.21 5.57 6.23
N THR A 53 -5.32 4.85 7.34
CA THR A 53 -5.09 3.41 7.41
C THR A 53 -6.39 2.70 7.74
N TYR A 54 -6.74 1.70 6.94
CA TYR A 54 -7.87 0.80 7.17
C TYR A 54 -7.37 -0.57 7.62
N GLU A 55 -8.07 -1.14 8.61
CA GLU A 55 -7.73 -2.44 9.19
C GLU A 55 -9.01 -3.16 9.66
N ASN A 56 -9.07 -4.49 9.47
CA ASN A 56 -10.20 -5.32 9.88
C ASN A 56 -9.85 -6.34 10.99
N ASN A 57 -8.57 -6.52 11.29
CA ASN A 57 -8.09 -7.32 12.40
C ASN A 57 -7.94 -6.46 13.66
N LEU A 58 -8.60 -6.85 14.75
CA LEU A 58 -8.62 -6.07 15.99
C LEU A 58 -7.23 -5.90 16.64
N ASP A 59 -6.34 -6.89 16.54
CA ASP A 59 -4.98 -6.80 17.13
C ASP A 59 -4.13 -5.78 16.37
N TYR A 60 -4.12 -5.84 15.03
CA TYR A 60 -3.41 -4.88 14.18
C TYR A 60 -4.05 -3.49 14.24
N PHE A 61 -5.38 -3.40 14.32
CA PHE A 61 -6.08 -2.13 14.48
C PHE A 61 -5.68 -1.46 15.80
N SER A 62 -5.67 -2.22 16.89
CA SER A 62 -5.27 -1.71 18.22
C SER A 62 -3.84 -1.18 18.22
N PHE A 63 -2.93 -1.89 17.54
CA PHE A 63 -1.56 -1.41 17.30
C PHE A 63 -1.54 -0.11 16.49
N ALA A 64 -2.15 -0.11 15.30
CA ALA A 64 -2.16 1.04 14.41
C ALA A 64 -2.80 2.27 15.07
N LYS A 65 -3.81 2.06 15.92
CA LYS A 65 -4.51 3.12 16.66
C LYS A 65 -3.58 3.97 17.52
N SER A 66 -2.46 3.39 18.00
CA SER A 66 -1.43 4.13 18.74
C SER A 66 -0.74 5.23 17.91
N PHE A 67 -0.74 5.10 16.58
CA PHE A 67 -0.20 6.11 15.65
C PHE A 67 -1.25 7.13 15.19
N GLN A 68 -2.48 7.09 15.71
CA GLN A 68 -3.50 8.05 15.35
C GLN A 68 -3.07 9.46 15.74
N SER A 69 -3.17 10.40 14.80
CA SER A 69 -2.83 11.81 15.01
C SER A 69 -3.79 12.72 14.24
N ARG A 70 -3.51 14.04 14.25
CA ARG A 70 -4.28 15.01 13.47
C ARG A 70 -4.34 14.63 11.99
N ASN A 71 -3.21 14.21 11.42
CA ASN A 71 -3.05 13.90 10.00
C ASN A 71 -3.09 12.40 9.69
N HIS A 72 -2.98 11.53 10.69
CA HIS A 72 -3.06 10.07 10.54
C HIS A 72 -4.36 9.53 11.15
N ARG A 73 -5.28 9.03 10.32
CA ARG A 73 -6.56 8.47 10.77
C ARG A 73 -6.57 6.95 10.61
N ILE A 74 -6.88 6.25 11.70
CA ILE A 74 -6.99 4.79 11.72
C ILE A 74 -8.46 4.40 11.81
N ARG A 75 -8.92 3.61 10.84
CA ARG A 75 -10.30 3.18 10.69
C ARG A 75 -10.38 1.66 10.80
N PHE A 76 -11.16 1.19 11.77
CA PHE A 76 -11.57 -0.19 11.83
C PHE A 76 -12.75 -0.39 10.88
N ILE A 77 -12.72 -1.44 10.08
CA ILE A 77 -13.81 -1.86 9.19
C ILE A 77 -14.05 -3.35 9.37
N LYS A 78 -15.28 -3.81 9.09
CA LYS A 78 -15.56 -5.26 9.13
C LYS A 78 -15.35 -5.89 7.77
N ASP A 79 -15.61 -5.12 6.71
CA ASP A 79 -15.43 -5.52 5.32
C ASP A 79 -14.60 -4.48 4.54
N TRP A 80 -13.69 -4.95 3.67
CA TRP A 80 -12.89 -4.11 2.78
C TRP A 80 -13.74 -3.31 1.78
N ASP A 81 -14.99 -3.72 1.54
CA ASP A 81 -15.96 -2.94 0.76
C ASP A 81 -16.41 -1.65 1.45
N GLU A 82 -16.27 -1.54 2.77
CA GLU A 82 -16.55 -0.31 3.54
C GLU A 82 -15.50 0.80 3.32
N ILE A 83 -14.38 0.50 2.65
CA ILE A 83 -13.43 1.54 2.25
C ILE A 83 -14.15 2.50 1.32
N ASP A 84 -14.30 3.73 1.80
CA ASP A 84 -14.87 4.84 1.05
C ASP A 84 -13.95 5.22 -0.11
N THR A 85 -14.11 4.49 -1.21
CA THR A 85 -13.46 4.80 -2.47
C THR A 85 -14.23 5.88 -3.24
N GLU A 86 -15.47 6.22 -2.87
CA GLU A 86 -16.32 7.19 -3.58
C GLU A 86 -16.10 8.64 -3.13
N ALA A 87 -15.43 8.85 -2.00
CA ALA A 87 -14.90 10.16 -1.65
C ALA A 87 -14.16 10.77 -2.85
N LYS A 88 -14.41 12.07 -3.13
CA LYS A 88 -13.77 12.86 -4.22
C LYS A 88 -12.24 13.03 -4.08
N MET A 89 -11.61 12.17 -3.30
CA MET A 89 -10.22 12.25 -2.90
C MET A 89 -9.37 11.44 -3.86
N HIS A 90 -8.46 12.12 -4.56
CA HIS A 90 -7.39 11.48 -5.31
C HIS A 90 -6.21 11.21 -4.38
N TRP A 91 -5.73 9.97 -4.37
CA TRP A 91 -4.61 9.54 -3.56
C TRP A 91 -3.30 9.75 -4.31
N SER A 92 -2.27 10.23 -3.61
CA SER A 92 -0.93 10.22 -4.20
C SER A 92 -0.30 8.83 -4.14
N VAL A 93 -0.54 8.10 -3.05
CA VAL A 93 -0.01 6.76 -2.82
C VAL A 93 -1.08 5.91 -2.16
N VAL A 94 -1.28 4.70 -2.68
CA VAL A 94 -2.05 3.64 -2.04
C VAL A 94 -1.12 2.45 -1.80
N LEU A 95 -1.06 1.96 -0.56
CA LEU A 95 -0.48 0.66 -0.23
C LEU A 95 -1.60 -0.37 -0.04
N ILE A 96 -1.47 -1.51 -0.71
CA ILE A 96 -2.35 -2.67 -0.57
C ILE A 96 -1.52 -3.85 -0.03
N ASP A 97 -1.67 -4.12 1.27
CA ASP A 97 -0.97 -5.21 1.98
C ASP A 97 -1.85 -5.82 3.09
N HIS A 98 -3.14 -5.98 2.82
CA HIS A 98 -4.07 -6.59 3.75
C HIS A 98 -4.24 -8.10 3.51
N THR A 99 -4.90 -8.77 4.45
CA THR A 99 -5.39 -10.14 4.29
C THR A 99 -6.92 -10.13 4.07
N PRO A 100 -7.49 -11.11 3.36
CA PRO A 100 -6.81 -12.16 2.59
C PRO A 100 -6.15 -11.61 1.31
N GLU A 101 -5.11 -12.29 0.84
CA GLU A 101 -4.25 -11.88 -0.27
C GLU A 101 -4.99 -11.81 -1.60
N GLU A 102 -5.94 -12.72 -1.84
CA GLU A 102 -6.75 -12.78 -3.07
C GLU A 102 -7.62 -11.53 -3.25
N ARG A 103 -7.96 -10.84 -2.15
CA ARG A 103 -8.80 -9.65 -2.18
C ARG A 103 -8.03 -8.42 -2.69
N ARG A 104 -6.69 -8.41 -2.59
CA ARG A 104 -5.83 -7.30 -3.04
C ARG A 104 -6.06 -6.93 -4.50
N LYS A 105 -6.39 -7.91 -5.35
CA LYS A 105 -6.70 -7.68 -6.78
C LYS A 105 -7.94 -6.80 -6.97
N ILE A 106 -8.97 -7.02 -6.16
CA ILE A 106 -10.24 -6.29 -6.23
C ILE A 106 -9.99 -4.83 -5.83
N ASP A 107 -9.28 -4.60 -4.74
CA ASP A 107 -9.04 -3.25 -4.23
C ASP A 107 -8.08 -2.46 -5.13
N ALA A 108 -7.11 -3.13 -5.77
CA ALA A 108 -6.29 -2.51 -6.81
C ALA A 108 -7.14 -2.01 -7.99
N ILE A 109 -8.07 -2.84 -8.51
CA ILE A 109 -8.95 -2.46 -9.62
C ILE A 109 -9.93 -1.34 -9.20
N ARG A 110 -10.50 -1.41 -7.99
CA ARG A 110 -11.40 -0.37 -7.45
C ARG A 110 -10.74 1.02 -7.35
N LEU A 111 -9.42 1.05 -7.14
CA LEU A 111 -8.63 2.27 -6.94
C LEU A 111 -7.84 2.71 -8.17
N LYS A 112 -7.91 1.98 -9.29
CA LYS A 112 -7.03 2.17 -10.46
C LYS A 112 -6.97 3.61 -11.00
N ASP A 113 -8.10 4.33 -10.94
CA ASP A 113 -8.26 5.70 -11.46
C ASP A 113 -8.40 6.73 -10.32
N LYS A 114 -8.01 6.35 -9.09
CA LYS A 114 -8.15 7.18 -7.88
C LYS A 114 -6.80 7.44 -7.21
N ALA A 115 -5.70 6.96 -7.79
CA ALA A 115 -4.38 7.04 -7.19
C ALA A 115 -3.28 7.28 -8.21
N ASP A 116 -2.31 8.16 -7.89
CA ASP A 116 -1.11 8.34 -8.71
C ASP A 116 -0.22 7.10 -8.70
N TYR A 117 -0.05 6.44 -7.55
CA TYR A 117 0.71 5.21 -7.41
C TYR A 117 -0.05 4.22 -6.53
N ILE A 118 -0.17 2.98 -6.98
CA ILE A 118 -0.67 1.86 -6.17
C ILE A 118 0.45 0.84 -6.01
N ILE A 119 0.82 0.54 -4.77
CA ILE A 119 1.84 -0.45 -4.40
C ILE A 119 1.13 -1.68 -3.87
N ILE A 120 1.43 -2.83 -4.48
CA ILE A 120 0.82 -4.12 -4.15
C ILE A 120 1.92 -5.08 -3.71
N HIS A 121 1.76 -5.67 -2.53
CA HIS A 121 2.68 -6.64 -1.95
C HIS A 121 2.28 -8.10 -2.29
N ASP A 122 3.21 -9.04 -2.16
CA ASP A 122 3.07 -10.48 -2.50
C ASP A 122 2.67 -10.79 -3.95
N THR A 123 3.24 -10.05 -4.90
CA THR A 123 2.91 -10.22 -6.33
C THR A 123 3.72 -11.32 -7.03
N ASP A 124 4.55 -12.09 -6.32
CA ASP A 124 5.36 -13.18 -6.89
C ASP A 124 4.58 -14.45 -7.23
N CYS A 125 3.33 -14.58 -6.77
CA CYS A 125 2.42 -15.67 -7.11
C CYS A 125 1.22 -15.17 -7.96
N GLU A 126 1.49 -14.57 -9.13
CA GLU A 126 0.46 -13.88 -9.95
C GLU A 126 -0.79 -14.74 -10.23
N SER A 127 -0.60 -16.00 -10.65
CA SER A 127 -1.71 -16.91 -10.97
C SER A 127 -2.51 -17.38 -9.75
N LYS A 128 -1.85 -17.50 -8.58
CA LYS A 128 -2.49 -17.94 -7.34
C LYS A 128 -3.46 -16.87 -6.82
N TYR A 129 -3.07 -15.61 -6.93
CA TYR A 129 -3.82 -14.47 -6.39
C TYR A 129 -4.60 -13.70 -7.47
N GLY A 130 -4.61 -14.18 -8.72
CA GLY A 130 -5.38 -13.62 -9.82
C GLY A 130 -4.89 -12.24 -10.27
N PHE A 131 -3.61 -11.93 -10.10
CA PHE A 131 -3.06 -10.64 -10.49
C PHE A 131 -2.97 -10.45 -12.01
N ASP A 132 -3.00 -11.52 -12.79
CA ASP A 132 -3.09 -11.46 -14.27
C ASP A 132 -4.32 -10.66 -14.74
N GLU A 133 -5.40 -10.65 -13.95
CA GLU A 133 -6.61 -9.86 -14.20
C GLU A 133 -6.42 -8.36 -13.88
N VAL A 134 -5.45 -8.01 -13.03
CA VAL A 134 -5.22 -6.64 -12.56
C VAL A 134 -4.44 -5.83 -13.59
N TRP A 135 -3.39 -6.40 -14.16
CA TRP A 135 -2.44 -5.68 -15.01
C TRP A 135 -3.06 -4.98 -16.22
N PRO A 136 -4.03 -5.57 -16.95
CA PRO A 136 -4.68 -4.90 -18.08
C PRO A 136 -5.43 -3.62 -17.73
N HIS A 137 -5.72 -3.38 -16.44
CA HIS A 137 -6.38 -2.16 -15.99
C HIS A 137 -5.43 -0.97 -15.78
N PHE A 138 -4.11 -1.18 -15.91
CA PHE A 138 -3.10 -0.18 -15.64
C PHE A 138 -2.26 0.17 -16.87
N LYS A 139 -2.10 1.47 -17.12
CA LYS A 139 -1.27 1.99 -18.21
C LYS A 139 0.23 1.74 -17.96
N TYR A 140 0.66 1.84 -16.71
CA TYR A 140 2.04 1.68 -16.32
C TYR A 140 2.15 0.66 -15.18
N ARG A 141 3.16 -0.22 -15.28
CA ARG A 141 3.47 -1.26 -14.30
C ARG A 141 4.99 -1.36 -14.13
N TYR A 142 5.42 -1.54 -12.88
CA TYR A 142 6.81 -1.82 -12.52
C TYR A 142 6.85 -2.92 -11.46
N ASP A 143 7.49 -4.04 -11.78
CA ASP A 143 7.71 -5.13 -10.84
C ASP A 143 9.07 -5.02 -10.17
N TRP A 144 9.08 -4.80 -8.87
CA TRP A 144 10.29 -4.87 -8.07
C TRP A 144 10.52 -6.29 -7.55
N ARG A 145 11.55 -6.94 -8.09
CA ARG A 145 11.90 -8.35 -7.83
C ARG A 145 13.18 -8.50 -6.99
N GLY A 146 13.64 -7.41 -6.36
CA GLY A 146 14.91 -7.34 -5.63
C GLY A 146 14.90 -8.12 -4.30
N CYS A 147 13.74 -8.28 -3.68
CA CYS A 147 13.55 -9.12 -2.50
C CYS A 147 12.23 -9.89 -2.64
N ARG A 148 12.18 -11.13 -2.15
CA ARG A 148 10.95 -11.92 -2.10
C ARG A 148 10.30 -11.79 -0.72
N PRO A 149 8.98 -11.65 -0.66
CA PRO A 149 8.00 -11.63 -1.77
C PRO A 149 8.09 -10.35 -2.61
N TRP A 150 7.70 -10.44 -3.89
CA TRP A 150 7.82 -9.32 -4.84
C TRP A 150 6.81 -8.21 -4.53
N THR A 151 7.07 -7.04 -5.10
CA THR A 151 6.20 -5.88 -4.98
C THR A 151 6.01 -5.25 -6.34
N THR A 152 4.77 -4.97 -6.72
CA THR A 152 4.45 -4.32 -7.98
C THR A 152 3.90 -2.94 -7.71
N VAL A 153 4.37 -1.95 -8.47
CA VAL A 153 3.80 -0.60 -8.50
C VAL A 153 3.07 -0.42 -9.82
N VAL A 154 1.83 0.06 -9.77
CA VAL A 154 1.00 0.33 -10.93
C VAL A 154 0.44 1.74 -10.91
N SER A 155 0.11 2.28 -12.08
CA SER A 155 -0.48 3.61 -12.23
C SER A 155 -1.19 3.80 -13.57
N ASN A 156 -2.25 4.61 -13.57
CA ASN A 156 -2.86 5.18 -14.78
C ASN A 156 -2.41 6.62 -15.09
N PHE A 157 -1.73 7.28 -14.16
CA PHE A 157 -1.41 8.72 -14.25
C PHE A 157 0.09 9.01 -14.35
N LYS A 158 0.95 8.15 -13.79
CA LYS A 158 2.39 8.34 -13.66
C LYS A 158 3.14 7.20 -14.32
N ASP A 159 4.13 7.54 -15.14
CA ASP A 159 4.99 6.54 -15.77
C ASP A 159 5.95 5.92 -14.73
N VAL A 160 5.59 4.72 -14.26
CA VAL A 160 6.37 3.99 -13.25
C VAL A 160 7.54 3.18 -13.83
N SER A 161 7.66 3.10 -15.17
CA SER A 161 8.78 2.38 -15.80
C SER A 161 10.15 2.99 -15.48
N LYS A 162 10.13 4.26 -15.06
CA LYS A 162 11.32 5.07 -14.74
C LYS A 162 11.66 5.09 -13.25
N ILE A 163 10.97 4.32 -12.41
CA ILE A 163 11.34 4.25 -11.00
C ILE A 163 12.75 3.67 -10.90
N GLU A 164 13.71 4.51 -10.47
CA GLU A 164 15.09 4.09 -10.25
C GLU A 164 15.13 2.94 -9.25
N LYS A 165 15.91 1.91 -9.59
CA LYS A 165 16.09 0.75 -8.73
C LYS A 165 16.71 1.19 -7.40
N PRO A 166 16.20 0.71 -6.25
CA PRO A 166 16.89 0.88 -4.98
C PRO A 166 18.32 0.33 -5.11
N ASN A 167 19.33 1.13 -4.76
CA ASN A 167 20.71 0.69 -4.71
C ASN A 167 20.88 -0.28 -3.52
N ILE A 168 20.62 -1.55 -3.76
CA ILE A 168 20.86 -2.62 -2.78
C ILE A 168 22.19 -3.25 -3.16
N THR A 169 23.28 -2.70 -2.62
CA THR A 169 24.56 -3.43 -2.60
C THR A 169 24.38 -4.68 -1.75
N LYS A 170 24.74 -5.83 -2.33
CA LYS A 170 24.73 -7.13 -1.65
C LYS A 170 25.66 -7.15 -0.46
#